data_AF-A0A1H6EDQ3-F1
#
_entry.id   AF-A0A1H6EDQ3-F1
#
_cell.length_a   1.000
_cell.length_b   1.000
_cell.length_c   1.000
_cell.angle_alpha   90.00
_cell.angle_beta   90.00
_cell.angle_gamma   90.00
#
_symmetry.space_group_name_H-M   'P 1'
#
loop_
_entity.id
_entity.type
_entity.pdbx_description
1 polymer ?
#
loop_
_entity_poly.entity_id
_entity_poly.type
_entity_poly.pdbx_seq_one_letter_code
_entity_poly.pdbx_strand_id
1 'polypeptide(L)' 'MNADRLVELGVARRVDTDDATAGTLRAALDDLLADPERVRRSEELQAAARAEGGTPRAADLVEQVLAAALEH' A
#
# COMPACT_ATOMS: atom_id res chain seq x y z
N MET A 1 -4.56 2.04 -10.94
CA MET A 1 -4.35 0.71 -10.33
C MET A 1 -3.77 0.79 -8.93
N ASN A 2 -2.55 1.34 -8.73
CA ASN A 2 -1.97 1.43 -7.37
C ASN A 2 -2.75 2.38 -6.44
N ALA A 3 -3.19 3.54 -6.95
CA ALA A 3 -3.98 4.50 -6.17
C ALA A 3 -5.35 3.92 -5.79
N ASP A 4 -6.01 3.23 -6.73
CA ASP A 4 -7.31 2.59 -6.50
C ASP A 4 -7.19 1.52 -5.40
N ARG A 5 -6.08 0.78 -5.37
CA ARG A 5 -5.83 -0.21 -4.31
C ARG A 5 -5.72 0.43 -2.93
N LEU A 6 -5.11 1.60 -2.80
CA LEU A 6 -5.03 2.33 -1.54
C LEU A 6 -6.40 2.88 -1.11
N VAL A 7 -7.26 3.24 -2.08
CA VAL A 7 -8.65 3.64 -1.81
C VAL A 7 -9.47 2.44 -1.31
N GLU A 8 -9.33 1.27 -1.92
CA GLU A 8 -9.99 0.03 -1.48
C GLU A 8 -9.58 -0.38 -0.05
N LEU A 9 -8.32 -0.17 0.31
CA LEU A 9 -7.81 -0.39 1.67
C LEU A 9 -8.27 0.69 2.66
N GLY A 10 -8.98 1.71 2.18
CA GLY A 10 -9.47 2.83 2.99
C GLY A 10 -8.35 3.74 3.51
N VAL A 11 -7.14 3.70 2.94
CA VAL A 11 -6.03 4.52 3.44
C VAL A 11 -5.77 5.76 2.59
N ALA A 12 -6.48 5.91 1.46
CA ALA A 12 -6.32 7.03 0.55
C ALA A 12 -7.64 7.50 -0.06
N ARG A 13 -7.60 8.72 -0.61
CA ARG A 13 -8.60 9.27 -1.52
C ARG A 13 -7.94 9.51 -2.88
N ARG A 14 -8.58 9.11 -3.98
CA ARG A 14 -8.09 9.43 -5.33
C ARG A 14 -8.75 10.72 -5.82
N VAL A 15 -7.94 11.59 -6.39
CA VAL A 15 -8.38 12.78 -7.13
C VAL A 15 -7.80 12.66 -8.52
N ASP A 16 -8.65 12.74 -9.53
CA ASP A 16 -8.21 12.70 -10.92
C ASP A 16 -7.47 13.97 -11.29
N THR A 17 -6.44 13.85 -12.13
CA THR A 17 -5.53 14.96 -12.44
C THR A 17 -6.26 16.14 -13.07
N ASP A 18 -7.27 15.87 -13.89
CA ASP A 18 -8.09 16.89 -14.53
C ASP A 18 -8.96 17.68 -13.52
N ASP A 19 -9.27 17.08 -12.36
CA ASP A 19 -10.09 17.66 -11.30
C ASP A 19 -9.25 18.24 -10.13
N ALA A 20 -7.92 18.17 -10.21
CA ALA A 20 -6.98 18.48 -9.14
C ALA A 20 -6.79 20.00 -8.91
N THR A 21 -7.90 20.71 -8.71
CA THR A 21 -7.87 22.12 -8.29
C THR A 21 -7.47 22.24 -6.81
N ALA A 22 -6.97 23.42 -6.41
CA ALA A 22 -6.61 23.67 -5.02
C ALA A 22 -7.79 23.47 -4.04
N GLY A 23 -9.02 23.77 -4.46
CA GLY A 23 -10.23 23.55 -3.66
C GLY A 23 -10.53 22.06 -3.50
N THR A 24 -10.49 21.31 -4.60
CA THR A 24 -10.70 19.85 -4.61
C THR A 24 -9.69 19.13 -3.71
N LEU A 25 -8.41 19.48 -3.84
CA LEU A 25 -7.35 18.86 -3.04
C LEU A 25 -7.49 19.15 -1.54
N ARG A 26 -7.88 20.38 -1.18
CA ARG A 26 -8.12 20.74 0.23
C ARG A 26 -9.30 19.96 0.81
N ALA A 27 -10.43 19.91 0.11
CA ALA A 27 -11.58 19.15 0.54
C ALA A 27 -11.28 17.65 0.67
N ALA A 28 -10.56 17.07 -0.30
CA ALA A 28 -10.16 15.66 -0.26
C ALA A 28 -9.23 15.35 0.93
N LEU A 29 -8.33 16.29 1.28
CA LEU A 29 -7.47 16.16 2.45
C LEU A 29 -8.27 16.24 3.76
N ASP A 30 -9.16 17.22 3.87
CA ASP A 30 -10.00 17.43 5.06
C ASP A 30 -10.86 16.18 5.32
N ASP A 31 -11.53 15.67 4.28
CA ASP A 31 -12.31 14.43 4.33
C ASP A 31 -11.46 13.22 4.72
N LEU A 32 -10.24 13.10 4.17
CA LEU A 32 -9.34 12.00 4.47
C LEU A 32 -8.84 12.06 5.92
N LEU A 33 -8.66 13.25 6.49
CA LEU A 33 -8.24 13.44 7.88
C LEU A 33 -9.39 13.30 8.87
N ALA A 34 -10.62 13.55 8.44
CA ALA A 34 -11.81 13.39 9.26
C ALA A 34 -12.18 11.92 9.52
N ASP A 35 -11.63 10.96 8.78
CA ASP A 35 -11.82 9.52 9.04
C ASP A 35 -10.81 9.01 10.10
N PRO A 36 -11.23 8.81 11.37
CA PRO A 36 -10.34 8.34 12.42
C PRO A 36 -9.84 6.90 12.18
N GLU A 37 -10.63 6.07 11.48
CA GLU A 37 -10.29 4.66 11.22
C GLU A 37 -9.18 4.52 10.18
N ARG A 38 -8.91 5.55 9.37
CA ARG A 38 -7.82 5.56 8.39
C ARG A 38 -6.45 5.34 9.06
N VAL A 39 -6.24 5.91 10.25
CA VAL A 39 -4.97 5.77 10.99
C VAL A 39 -4.74 4.30 11.36
N ARG A 40 -5.76 3.67 11.98
CA ARG A 40 -5.70 2.25 12.34
C ARG A 40 -5.43 1.36 11.13
N ARG A 41 -6.17 1.56 10.03
CA ARG A 41 -5.96 0.80 8.78
C ARG A 41 -4.55 0.96 8.22
N SER A 42 -3.98 2.17 8.32
CA SER A 42 -2.62 2.44 7.85
C SER A 42 -1.56 1.75 8.71
N GLU A 43 -1.74 1.72 10.03
CA GLU A 43 -0.87 1.02 10.96
C GLU A 43 -0.91 -0.50 10.73
N GLU A 44 -2.10 -1.06 10.52
CA GLU A 44 -2.27 -2.49 10.19
C GLU A 44 -1.60 -2.85 8.87
N LEU A 45 -1.78 -2.03 7.83
CA LEU A 45 -1.12 -2.21 6.53
C LEU A 45 0.40 -2.14 6.67
N GLN A 46 0.91 -1.19 7.46
CA GLN A 46 2.34 -1.05 7.71
C GLN A 46 2.91 -2.26 8.47
N ALA A 47 2.19 -2.75 9.48
CA ALA A 47 2.60 -3.94 10.23
C ALA A 47 2.63 -5.18 9.34
N ALA A 48 1.60 -5.38 8.51
CA ALA A 48 1.54 -6.49 7.54
C ALA A 48 2.71 -6.43 6.55
N ALA A 49 2.97 -5.27 5.94
CA ALA A 49 4.07 -5.10 4.99
C ALA A 49 5.44 -5.38 5.61
N ARG A 50 5.63 -5.02 6.89
CA ARG A 50 6.88 -5.34 7.63
C ARG A 50 7.00 -6.83 7.95
N ALA A 51 5.88 -7.49 8.26
CA ALA A 51 5.86 -8.91 8.61
C ALA A 51 6.12 -9.84 7.40
N GLU A 52 5.93 -9.37 6.16
CA GLU A 52 6.16 -10.18 4.97
C GLU A 52 7.62 -10.63 4.81
N GLY A 53 8.58 -9.99 5.48
CA GLY A 53 10.00 -10.38 5.46
C GLY A 53 10.82 -9.71 4.35
N GLY A 54 10.16 -8.91 3.51
CA GLY A 54 10.78 -8.01 2.54
C GLY A 54 11.68 -8.69 1.51
N THR A 55 12.57 -7.90 0.91
CA THR A 55 13.53 -8.36 -0.10
C THR A 55 14.42 -9.51 0.38
N PRO A 56 14.90 -9.57 1.65
CA PRO A 56 15.68 -10.71 2.13
C PRO A 56 14.93 -12.04 2.01
N ARG A 57 13.69 -12.13 2.51
CA ARG A 57 12.89 -13.35 2.37
C ARG A 57 12.61 -13.69 0.91
N ALA A 58 12.39 -12.68 0.07
CA ALA A 58 12.21 -12.90 -1.36
C ALA A 58 13.46 -13.51 -2.02
N ALA A 59 14.65 -13.04 -1.65
CA ALA A 59 15.91 -13.61 -2.12
C ALA A 59 16.07 -15.05 -1.64
N ASP A 60 15.82 -15.33 -0.36
CA ASP A 60 15.87 -16.69 0.20
C ASP A 60 14.95 -17.66 -0.57
N LEU A 61 13.75 -17.22 -0.94
CA LEU A 61 12.80 -18.03 -1.72
C LEU A 61 13.32 -18.32 -3.13
N VAL A 62 13.90 -17.32 -3.81
CA VAL A 62 14.49 -17.50 -5.14
C VAL A 62 15.68 -18.45 -5.08
N GLU A 63 16.55 -18.31 -4.09
CA GLU A 63 17.71 -19.18 -3.88
C GLU A 63 17.29 -20.61 -3.58
N GLN A 64 16.26 -20.83 -2.77
CA GLN A 64 15.70 -22.16 -2.51
C GLN A 64 15.16 -22.82 -3.79
N VAL A 65 14.44 -22.07 -4.63
CA VAL A 65 13.93 -22.59 -5.91
C VAL A 65 15.08 -22.92 -6.87
N LEU A 66 16.13 -22.10 -6.91
CA LEU A 66 17.31 -22.35 -7.73
C LEU A 66 18.08 -23.58 -7.26
N ALA A 67 18.30 -23.73 -5.94
CA ALA A 67 18.96 -24.90 -5.37
C ALA A 67 18.19 -26.18 -5.72
N ALA A 68 16.87 -26.19 -5.52
CA ALA A 68 16.02 -27.34 -5.87
C ALA A 68 16.08 -27.67 -7.37
N ALA A 69 16.16 -26.69 -8.25
CA ALA A 69 16.26 -26.91 -9.70
C ALA A 69 17.60 -27.51 -10.15
N LEU A 70 18.68 -27.32 -9.38
CA LEU A 70 20.01 -27.84 -9.67
C LEU A 70 20.24 -29.26 -9.11
N GLU A 71 19.42 -29.69 -8.16
CA GLU A 71 19.44 -31.06 -7.61
C GLU A 71 18.69 -32.07 -8.50
N HIS A 72 18.01 -31.59 -9.56
CA HIS A 72 17.33 -32.38 -10.59
C HIS A 72 18.09 -32.39 -11.91
#